data_AF-A0A3Q0GU65-F1
#
_entry.id   AF-A0A3Q0GU65-F1
#
_cell.length_a   1.000
_cell.length_b   1.000
_cell.length_c   1.000
_cell.angle_alpha   90.00
_cell.angle_beta   90.00
_cell.angle_gamma   90.00
#
_symmetry.space_group_name_H-M   'P 1'
#
loop_
_entity.id
_entity.type
_entity.pdbx_description
1 polymer ?
#
loop_
_entity_poly.entity_id
_entity_poly.type
_entity_poly.pdbx_seq_one_letter_code
_entity_poly.pdbx_strand_id
1 'polypeptide(L)'
;MGLRIYLLLLLFHLLGLAGAILDITLVANVQSPSHNGFYLSCVMGERNVNSLQIERDNKVVMAPPGTRVQNYRNRSSEVQARGFSVANLVGILYCLGKTPTEQGQVIYVHNSHYAPLFPVRATQSVSIAESATFTAKVIS
;
A
#
# COMPACT_ATOMS: atom_id res chain seq x y z
N MET A 1 -16.02 47.26 -4.62
CA MET A 1 -15.60 46.08 -5.43
C MET A 1 -14.31 45.43 -4.93
N GLY A 2 -13.33 46.17 -4.38
CA GLY A 2 -12.04 45.60 -3.94
C GLY A 2 -12.10 44.58 -2.80
N LEU A 3 -12.96 44.78 -1.79
CA LEU A 3 -13.05 43.86 -0.63
C LEU A 3 -13.51 42.45 -1.03
N ARG A 4 -14.45 42.33 -1.99
CA ARG A 4 -14.91 41.03 -2.51
C ARG A 4 -13.80 40.28 -3.26
N ILE A 5 -12.99 41.00 -4.04
CA ILE A 5 -11.87 40.42 -4.78
C ILE A 5 -10.78 39.94 -3.81
N TYR A 6 -10.48 40.73 -2.77
CA TYR A 6 -9.56 40.34 -1.71
C TYR A 6 -10.02 39.09 -0.96
N LEU A 7 -11.32 39.02 -0.62
CA LEU A 7 -11.89 37.85 0.06
C LEU A 7 -11.80 36.59 -0.81
N LEU A 8 -12.04 36.72 -2.13
CA LEU A 8 -11.91 35.62 -3.08
C LEU A 8 -10.47 35.13 -3.20
N LEU A 9 -9.49 36.04 -3.30
CA LEU A 9 -8.08 35.69 -3.35
C LEU A 9 -7.61 34.99 -2.07
N LEU A 10 -8.06 35.49 -0.91
CA LEU A 10 -7.77 34.87 0.39
C LEU A 10 -8.39 33.47 0.48
N LEU A 11 -9.62 33.29 0.00
CA LEU A 11 -10.30 32.00 -0.05
C LEU A 11 -9.55 31.01 -0.95
N PHE A 12 -9.13 31.43 -2.15
CA PHE A 12 -8.34 30.59 -3.06
C PHE A 12 -6.97 30.22 -2.46
N HIS A 13 -6.33 31.14 -1.72
CA HIS A 13 -5.12 30.83 -0.97
C HIS A 13 -5.40 29.80 0.14
N LEU A 14 -6.42 30.00 0.96
CA LEU A 14 -6.79 29.08 2.04
C LEU A 14 -7.19 27.70 1.51
N LEU A 15 -7.89 27.63 0.38
CA LEU A 15 -8.21 26.39 -0.34
C LEU A 15 -6.96 25.70 -0.89
N GLY A 16 -5.95 26.45 -1.33
CA GLY A 16 -4.65 25.91 -1.74
C GLY A 16 -3.78 25.45 -0.56
N LEU A 17 -4.02 25.99 0.65
CA LEU A 17 -3.37 25.58 1.90
C LEU A 17 -4.07 24.40 2.60
N ALA A 18 -5.31 24.07 2.23
CA ALA A 18 -5.96 22.85 2.69
C ALA A 18 -5.13 21.67 2.16
N GLY A 19 -4.28 21.11 3.02
CA GLY A 19 -3.42 19.99 2.69
C GLY A 19 -4.25 18.88 2.05
N ALA A 20 -3.91 18.55 0.82
CA ALA A 20 -4.48 17.38 0.17
C ALA A 20 -4.02 16.16 0.98
N ILE A 21 -4.99 15.52 1.65
CA ILE A 21 -4.76 14.32 2.43
C ILE A 21 -4.36 13.22 1.45
N LEU A 22 -3.15 12.69 1.60
CA LEU A 22 -2.68 11.57 0.79
C LEU A 22 -3.61 10.34 0.93
N ASP A 23 -4.39 10.08 -0.11
CA ASP A 23 -5.21 8.87 -0.23
C ASP A 23 -4.51 7.82 -1.10
N ILE A 24 -4.10 6.72 -0.48
CA ILE A 24 -3.49 5.57 -1.13
C ILE A 24 -4.28 4.32 -0.77
N THR A 25 -4.72 3.59 -1.79
CA THR A 25 -5.40 2.31 -1.64
C THR A 25 -4.58 1.21 -2.32
N LEU A 26 -4.36 0.10 -1.60
CA LEU A 26 -3.74 -1.11 -2.11
C LEU A 26 -4.78 -2.23 -2.19
N VAL A 27 -4.98 -2.78 -3.38
CA VAL A 27 -5.95 -3.84 -3.66
C VAL A 27 -5.22 -5.11 -4.09
N ALA A 28 -5.57 -6.22 -3.46
CA ALA A 28 -5.05 -7.54 -3.78
C ALA A 28 -6.14 -8.44 -4.37
N ASN A 29 -5.83 -9.08 -5.50
CA ASN A 29 -6.64 -10.15 -6.06
C ASN A 29 -6.33 -11.45 -5.31
N VAL A 30 -6.99 -11.64 -4.15
CA VAL A 30 -6.76 -12.83 -3.31
C VAL A 30 -7.47 -14.08 -3.81
N GLN A 31 -8.45 -13.95 -4.71
CA GLN A 31 -9.20 -15.09 -5.25
C GLN A 31 -8.49 -15.75 -6.44
N SER A 32 -7.35 -15.23 -6.88
CA SER A 32 -6.59 -15.82 -7.98
C SER A 32 -6.17 -17.26 -7.65
N PRO A 33 -6.51 -18.25 -8.51
CA PRO A 33 -6.17 -19.65 -8.27
C PRO A 33 -4.70 -19.96 -8.49
N SER A 34 -3.92 -19.02 -9.04
CA SER A 34 -2.48 -19.20 -9.28
C SER A 34 -1.69 -17.91 -9.00
N HIS A 35 -0.40 -18.08 -8.72
CA HIS A 35 0.55 -16.96 -8.59
C HIS A 35 0.65 -16.12 -9.87
N ASN A 36 0.44 -16.75 -11.04
CA ASN A 36 0.46 -16.06 -12.33
C ASN A 36 -0.72 -15.11 -12.53
N GLY A 37 -1.90 -15.47 -12.00
CA GLY A 37 -3.09 -14.61 -12.05
C GLY A 37 -3.14 -13.58 -10.92
N PHE A 38 -2.30 -13.73 -9.89
CA PHE A 38 -2.29 -12.81 -8.74
C PHE A 38 -1.71 -11.46 -9.15
N TYR A 39 -2.33 -10.39 -8.66
CA TYR A 39 -1.82 -9.03 -8.82
C TYR A 39 -2.10 -8.18 -7.57
N LEU A 40 -1.27 -7.16 -7.40
CA LEU A 40 -1.51 -6.03 -6.51
C LEU A 40 -1.71 -4.78 -7.36
N SER A 41 -2.79 -4.05 -7.12
CA SER A 41 -3.00 -2.72 -7.70
C SER A 41 -2.89 -1.69 -6.59
N CYS A 42 -2.01 -0.71 -6.78
CA CYS A 42 -1.97 0.46 -5.93
C CYS A 42 -2.49 1.67 -6.68
N VAL A 43 -3.44 2.36 -6.05
CA VAL A 43 -4.15 3.51 -6.58
C VAL A 43 -3.96 4.68 -5.63
N MET A 44 -3.64 5.85 -6.19
CA MET A 44 -3.63 7.13 -5.47
C MET A 44 -4.85 7.95 -5.88
N GLY A 45 -5.57 8.51 -4.91
CA GLY A 45 -6.73 9.39 -5.16
C GLY A 45 -6.33 10.77 -5.68
N GLU A 46 -5.09 11.18 -5.44
CA GLU A 46 -4.59 12.52 -5.71
C GLU A 46 -4.24 12.80 -7.17
N ARG A 47 -4.41 14.07 -7.59
CA ARG A 47 -4.06 14.52 -8.94
C ARG A 47 -2.56 14.76 -9.13
N ASN A 48 -1.86 15.15 -8.07
CA ASN A 48 -0.43 15.48 -8.09
C ASN A 48 0.43 14.32 -7.56
N VAL A 49 0.44 13.22 -8.32
CA VAL A 49 1.28 12.05 -8.02
C VAL A 49 2.73 12.36 -8.39
N ASN A 50 3.63 12.41 -7.40
CA ASN A 50 5.07 12.52 -7.67
C ASN A 50 5.68 11.13 -7.90
N SER A 51 5.42 10.20 -6.99
CA SER A 51 5.77 8.79 -7.19
C SER A 51 4.71 7.86 -6.64
N LEU A 52 4.56 6.72 -7.32
CA LEU A 52 3.69 5.62 -6.91
C LEU A 52 4.35 4.32 -7.36
N GLN A 53 4.61 3.42 -6.43
CA GLN A 53 5.33 2.17 -6.70
C GLN A 53 4.97 1.09 -5.69
N ILE A 54 5.00 -0.16 -6.15
CA ILE A 54 4.92 -1.34 -5.30
C ILE A 54 6.33 -1.89 -5.11
N GLU A 55 6.76 -1.95 -3.87
CA GLU A 55 8.07 -2.46 -3.47
C GLU A 55 7.92 -3.71 -2.60
N ARG A 56 8.98 -4.50 -2.53
CA ARG A 56 9.09 -5.63 -1.63
C ARG A 56 10.13 -5.29 -0.58
N ASP A 57 9.77 -5.44 0.69
CA ASP A 57 10.73 -5.29 1.78
C ASP A 57 10.57 -6.42 2.79
N ASN A 58 11.40 -7.44 2.59
CA ASN A 58 11.48 -8.62 3.44
C ASN A 58 12.48 -8.46 4.59
N LYS A 59 12.97 -7.26 4.93
CA LYS A 59 13.98 -7.11 6.00
C LYS A 59 13.55 -7.69 7.35
N VAL A 60 12.24 -7.79 7.58
CA VAL A 60 11.64 -8.25 8.86
C VAL A 60 11.17 -9.71 8.79
N VAL A 61 11.17 -10.36 7.62
CA VAL A 61 10.67 -11.73 7.46
C VAL A 61 11.71 -12.65 6.81
N MET A 62 11.78 -13.90 7.27
CA MET A 62 12.59 -14.96 6.63
C MET A 62 11.90 -15.45 5.35
N ALA A 63 11.86 -14.59 4.33
CA ALA A 63 11.40 -14.94 2.98
C ALA A 63 12.60 -14.94 2.02
N PRO A 64 12.56 -15.69 0.90
CA PRO A 64 13.63 -15.69 -0.08
C PRO A 64 14.01 -14.26 -0.49
N PRO A 65 15.31 -13.95 -0.66
CA PRO A 65 15.74 -12.66 -1.16
C PRO A 65 15.04 -12.41 -2.49
N GLY A 66 14.23 -11.36 -2.52
CA GLY A 66 13.36 -11.09 -3.65
C GLY A 66 14.08 -10.43 -4.80
N THR A 67 13.68 -10.78 -6.02
CA THR A 67 13.93 -9.89 -7.16
C THR A 67 12.99 -8.69 -7.07
N ARG A 68 13.37 -7.56 -7.68
CA ARG A 68 12.48 -6.40 -7.79
C ARG A 68 11.14 -6.82 -8.39
N VAL A 69 10.06 -6.31 -7.80
CA VAL A 69 8.72 -6.48 -8.32
C VAL A 69 8.56 -5.61 -9.56
N GLN A 70 8.11 -6.21 -10.66
CA GLN A 70 7.84 -5.45 -11.89
C GLN A 70 6.57 -4.62 -11.70
N ASN A 71 6.71 -3.31 -11.84
CA ASN A 71 5.63 -2.35 -11.74
C ASN A 71 5.15 -1.96 -13.15
N TYR A 72 3.90 -2.25 -13.44
CA TYR A 72 3.22 -1.85 -14.67
C TYR A 72 2.36 -0.64 -14.37
N ARG A 73 2.68 0.48 -15.00
CA ARG A 73 1.90 1.70 -14.83
C ARG A 73 0.69 1.64 -15.77
N ASN A 74 -0.50 1.44 -15.20
CA ASN A 74 -1.76 1.44 -15.95
C ASN A 74 -2.25 2.87 -16.20
N ARG A 75 -2.12 3.76 -15.21
CA ARG A 75 -2.51 5.19 -15.27
C ARG A 75 -1.50 6.05 -14.49
N SER A 76 -1.61 7.37 -14.58
CA SER A 76 -0.78 8.28 -13.76
C SER A 76 -0.95 8.03 -12.26
N SER A 77 -2.15 7.65 -11.84
CA SER A 77 -2.51 7.38 -10.45
C SER A 77 -2.64 5.89 -10.09
N GLU A 78 -2.29 4.97 -10.98
CA GLU A 78 -2.36 3.52 -10.72
C GLU A 78 -1.12 2.79 -11.21
N VAL A 79 -0.54 1.97 -10.32
CA VAL A 79 0.50 1.00 -10.66
C VAL A 79 0.07 -0.40 -10.25
N GLN A 80 0.36 -1.38 -11.08
CA GLN A 80 0.10 -2.79 -10.79
C GLN A 80 1.40 -3.59 -10.75
N ALA A 81 1.47 -4.50 -9.79
CA ALA A 81 2.44 -5.57 -9.76
C ALA A 81 1.75 -6.89 -10.13
N ARG A 82 2.31 -7.62 -11.09
CA ARG A 82 1.78 -8.90 -11.61
C ARG A 82 2.92 -9.78 -12.11
N GLY A 83 2.60 -11.03 -12.46
CA GLY A 83 3.60 -11.99 -12.95
C GLY A 83 4.53 -12.48 -11.84
N PHE A 84 4.01 -12.61 -10.63
CA PHE A 84 4.77 -13.09 -9.48
C PHE A 84 5.14 -14.56 -9.66
N SER A 85 6.39 -14.91 -9.42
CA SER A 85 6.75 -16.29 -9.11
C SER A 85 6.33 -16.64 -7.68
N VAL A 86 6.21 -17.93 -7.35
CA VAL A 86 5.89 -18.38 -5.98
C VAL A 86 6.85 -17.78 -4.94
N ALA A 87 8.15 -17.75 -5.24
CA ALA A 87 9.18 -17.18 -4.35
C ALA A 87 9.09 -15.65 -4.22
N ASN A 88 8.56 -14.97 -5.24
CA ASN A 88 8.38 -13.53 -5.23
C ASN A 88 7.09 -13.07 -4.56
N LEU A 89 6.10 -13.96 -4.50
CA LEU A 89 4.81 -13.67 -3.92
C LEU A 89 4.86 -13.70 -2.38
N VAL A 90 5.46 -14.73 -1.77
CA VAL A 90 5.53 -14.87 -0.30
C VAL A 90 6.43 -13.81 0.32
N GLY A 91 5.91 -13.00 1.25
CA GLY A 91 6.68 -11.94 1.92
C GLY A 91 5.85 -10.69 2.21
N ILE A 92 6.55 -9.57 2.41
CA ILE A 92 5.93 -8.26 2.66
C ILE A 92 6.13 -7.35 1.45
N LEU A 93 5.03 -6.79 0.96
CA LEU A 93 4.99 -5.81 -0.11
C LEU A 93 4.39 -4.51 0.41
N TYR A 94 4.86 -3.40 -0.14
CA TYR A 94 4.43 -2.05 0.21
C TYR A 94 3.95 -1.38 -1.06
N CYS A 95 2.81 -0.72 -1.00
CA CYS A 95 2.60 0.40 -1.90
C CYS A 95 3.16 1.65 -1.25
N LEU A 96 4.08 2.31 -1.94
CA LEU A 96 4.62 3.61 -1.56
C LEU A 96 4.05 4.67 -2.49
N GLY A 97 3.32 5.63 -1.91
CA GLY A 97 2.84 6.81 -2.61
C GLY A 97 3.47 8.07 -2.04
N LYS A 98 3.86 8.99 -2.93
CA LYS A 98 4.47 10.26 -2.56
C LYS A 98 3.87 11.40 -3.38
N THR A 99 3.54 12.48 -2.70
CA THR A 99 3.21 13.79 -3.27
C THR A 99 4.39 14.74 -2.99
N PRO A 100 4.37 16.00 -3.47
CA PRO A 100 5.42 16.96 -3.14
C PRO A 100 5.55 17.24 -1.62
N THR A 101 4.48 17.07 -0.86
CA THR A 101 4.41 17.44 0.57
C THR A 101 4.32 16.24 1.51
N GLU A 102 3.82 15.09 1.05
CA GLU A 102 3.52 13.94 1.89
C GLU A 102 4.02 12.62 1.29
N GLN A 103 4.23 11.63 2.16
CA GLN A 103 4.55 10.26 1.77
C GLN A 103 3.77 9.30 2.67
N GLY A 104 3.23 8.24 2.07
CA GLY A 104 2.41 7.25 2.74
C GLY A 104 2.69 5.87 2.18
N GLN A 105 2.45 4.86 3.01
CA GLN A 105 2.63 3.48 2.60
C GLN A 105 1.49 2.59 3.11
N VAL A 106 1.11 1.62 2.28
CA VAL A 106 0.15 0.57 2.65
C VAL A 106 0.83 -0.78 2.52
N ILE A 107 0.73 -1.60 3.58
CA ILE A 107 1.42 -2.87 3.69
C ILE A 107 0.49 -4.00 3.25
N TYR A 108 1.02 -4.94 2.47
CA TYR A 108 0.40 -6.21 2.15
C TYR A 108 1.34 -7.36 2.52
N VAL A 109 0.81 -8.37 3.20
CA VAL A 109 1.55 -9.59 3.56
C VAL A 109 0.94 -10.76 2.81
N HIS A 110 1.77 -11.48 2.07
CA HIS A 110 1.38 -12.74 1.44
C HIS A 110 2.10 -13.89 2.13
N ASN A 111 1.35 -14.91 2.56
CA ASN A 111 1.91 -16.11 3.16
C ASN A 111 1.83 -17.30 2.18
N SER A 112 2.64 -18.33 2.43
CA SER A 112 2.55 -19.58 1.67
C SER A 112 1.18 -20.23 1.86
N HIS A 113 0.61 -20.75 0.77
CA HIS A 113 -0.63 -21.52 0.81
C HIS A 113 -0.51 -22.78 1.69
N TYR A 114 0.70 -23.32 1.85
CA TYR A 114 0.97 -24.52 2.65
C TYR A 114 1.46 -24.20 4.06
N ALA A 115 1.29 -22.96 4.54
CA ALA A 115 1.71 -22.58 5.87
C ALA A 115 0.87 -23.33 6.94
N PRO A 116 1.50 -23.97 7.93
CA PRO A 116 0.78 -24.74 8.97
C PRO A 116 0.07 -23.85 10.00
N LEU A 117 0.40 -22.55 10.02
CA LEU A 117 -0.14 -21.57 10.94
C LEU A 117 -0.92 -20.51 10.19
N PHE A 118 -2.20 -20.37 10.53
CA PHE A 118 -3.07 -19.36 9.95
C PHE A 118 -3.44 -18.30 11.01
N PRO A 119 -3.05 -17.03 10.82
CA PRO A 119 -3.30 -16.00 11.82
C PRO A 119 -4.81 -15.75 11.97
N VAL A 120 -5.27 -15.55 13.21
CA VAL A 120 -6.67 -15.17 13.47
C VAL A 120 -6.95 -13.75 12.97
N ARG A 121 -5.94 -12.88 12.98
CA ARG A 121 -5.99 -11.51 12.46
C ARG A 121 -4.72 -11.24 11.65
N ALA A 122 -4.87 -10.66 10.46
CA ALA A 122 -3.73 -10.30 9.61
C ALA A 122 -2.93 -9.11 10.18
N THR A 123 -3.60 -8.16 10.81
CA THR A 123 -3.00 -6.98 11.44
C THR A 123 -3.63 -6.72 12.80
N GLN A 124 -2.85 -6.16 13.72
CA GLN A 124 -3.32 -5.67 15.01
C GLN A 124 -2.64 -4.34 15.31
N SER A 125 -3.42 -3.37 15.76
CA SER A 125 -2.93 -2.09 16.27
C SER A 125 -3.15 -2.06 17.78
N VAL A 126 -2.12 -1.63 18.52
CA VAL A 126 -2.15 -1.47 19.98
C VAL A 126 -1.51 -0.14 20.33
N SER A 127 -1.87 0.43 21.49
CA SER A 127 -1.28 1.67 21.98
C SER A 127 0.12 1.44 22.56
N ILE A 128 0.89 2.51 22.72
CA ILE A 128 2.19 2.44 23.39
C ILE A 128 2.00 1.90 24.82
N ALA A 129 2.87 0.97 25.21
CA ALA A 129 2.85 0.26 26.50
C ALA A 129 1.68 -0.71 26.72
N GLU A 130 0.82 -0.94 25.72
CA GLU A 130 -0.16 -2.03 25.75
C GLU A 130 0.46 -3.35 25.31
N SER A 131 -0.02 -4.44 25.89
CA SER A 131 0.37 -5.79 25.48
C SER A 131 -0.33 -6.17 24.16
N ALA A 132 0.44 -6.64 23.18
CA ALA A 132 -0.08 -7.26 21.97
C ALA A 132 -0.13 -8.78 22.15
N THR A 133 -1.18 -9.43 21.65
CA THR A 133 -1.31 -10.90 21.67
C THR A 133 -1.59 -11.38 20.26
N PHE A 134 -0.67 -12.18 19.74
CA PHE A 134 -0.79 -12.81 18.43
C PHE A 134 -1.33 -14.22 18.60
N THR A 135 -2.29 -14.58 17.77
CA THR A 135 -2.92 -15.92 17.80
C THR A 135 -3.00 -16.46 16.39
N ALA A 136 -2.64 -17.73 16.24
CA ALA A 136 -2.76 -18.48 15.00
C ALA A 136 -3.45 -19.81 15.26
N LYS A 137 -4.20 -20.27 14.28
CA LYS A 137 -4.74 -21.64 14.23
C LYS A 137 -3.70 -22.54 13.57
N VAL A 138 -3.52 -23.72 14.13
CA VAL A 138 -2.76 -24.79 13.46
C VAL A 138 -3.71 -25.46 12.49
N ILE A 139 -3.34 -25.48 11.21
CA ILE A 139 -4.08 -26.23 10.19
C ILE A 139 -3.32 -27.55 10.01
N SER A 140 -3.89 -28.63 10.56
CA SER A 140 -3.43 -30.01 10.42
C SER A 140 -4.09 -30.69 9.24
#